data_AF-A0A7S2PS81-F1
#
_entry.id   AF-A0A7S2PS81-F1
#
_cell.length_a   1.000
_cell.length_b   1.000
_cell.length_c   1.000
_cell.angle_alpha   90.00
_cell.angle_beta   90.00
_cell.angle_gamma   90.00
#
_symmetry.space_group_name_H-M   'P 1'
#
loop_
_entity.id
_entity.type
_entity.pdbx_description
1 polymer ?
#
loop_
_entity_poly.entity_id
_entity_poly.type
_entity_poly.pdbx_seq_one_letter_code
_entity_poly.pdbx_strand_id
1 'polypeptide(L)'
;MALALVNKAISVASRQYGKMLGPSLNSFGLTYEDLLNENDYSVAEALSLADKDLVTGRTRRAKRAIDLSYKRKDLQDYAPNMALDPFKSELGDEIEALQDRDEEFIRLNMHMS
;
A
#
# COMPACT_ATOMS: atom_id res chain seq x y z
N MET A 1 29.57 3.20 9.67
CA MET A 1 28.87 3.69 10.88
C MET A 1 27.73 4.66 10.56
N ALA A 2 27.94 5.67 9.72
CA ALA A 2 26.88 6.63 9.36
C ALA A 2 25.62 5.97 8.74
N LEU A 3 25.78 5.06 7.78
CA LEU A 3 24.66 4.31 7.17
C LEU A 3 23.84 3.52 8.20
N ALA A 4 24.49 2.88 9.17
CA ALA A 4 23.81 2.11 10.21
C ALA A 4 23.00 3.02 11.16
N LEU A 5 23.52 4.21 11.48
CA LEU A 5 22.80 5.22 12.27
C LEU A 5 21.60 5.78 11.51
N VAL A 6 21.76 6.06 10.21
CA VAL A 6 20.66 6.52 9.33
C VAL A 6 19.57 5.45 9.25
N ASN A 7 19.92 4.20 8.98
CA ASN A 7 18.96 3.10 8.93
C ASN A 7 18.21 2.93 10.26
N LYS A 8 18.92 3.06 11.38
CA LYS A 8 18.30 3.03 12.71
C LYS A 8 17.33 4.18 12.91
N ALA A 9 17.69 5.40 12.52
CA ALA A 9 16.81 6.56 12.60
C ALA A 9 15.55 6.39 11.73
N ILE A 10 15.71 5.93 10.48
CA ILE A 10 14.60 5.62 9.57
C ILE A 10 13.69 4.54 10.16
N SER A 11 14.26 3.49 10.78
CA SER A 11 13.47 2.43 11.42
C SER A 11 12.61 2.93 12.59
N VAL A 12 13.09 3.92 13.34
CA VAL A 12 12.34 4.52 14.44
C VAL A 12 11.23 5.42 13.89
N ALA A 13 11.55 6.24 12.90
CA ALA A 13 10.59 7.12 12.25
C ALA A 13 9.44 6.34 11.58
N SER A 14 9.76 5.27 10.84
CA SER A 14 8.76 4.41 10.18
C SER A 14 7.85 3.71 11.18
N ARG A 15 8.38 3.18 12.29
CA ARG A 15 7.55 2.59 13.35
C ARG A 15 6.60 3.60 13.97
N GLN A 16 7.07 4.81 14.22
CA GLN A 16 6.23 5.86 14.80
C GLN A 16 5.14 6.29 13.80
N TYR A 17 5.49 6.43 12.52
CA TYR A 17 4.54 6.70 11.45
C TYR A 17 3.47 5.61 11.36
N GLY A 18 3.87 4.33 11.35
CA GLY A 18 2.94 3.20 11.32
C GLY A 18 1.99 3.18 12.52
N LYS A 19 2.46 3.52 13.72
CA LYS A 19 1.61 3.65 14.92
C LYS A 19 0.58 4.77 14.82
N MET A 20 0.90 5.86 14.11
CA MET A 20 -0.02 6.98 13.91
C MET A 20 -1.03 6.69 12.79
N LEU A 21 -0.59 6.04 11.72
CA LEU A 21 -1.43 5.77 10.55
C LEU A 21 -2.33 4.54 10.71
N GLY A 22 -1.84 3.48 11.37
CA GLY A 22 -2.56 2.21 11.52
C GLY A 22 -3.98 2.35 12.09
N PRO A 23 -4.20 3.12 13.17
CA PRO A 23 -5.55 3.38 13.70
C PRO A 23 -6.47 4.08 12.70
N SER A 24 -5.95 5.03 11.92
CA SER A 24 -6.72 5.76 10.90
C SER A 24 -7.11 4.84 9.74
N LEU A 25 -6.20 3.99 9.27
CA LEU A 25 -6.52 2.98 8.25
C LEU A 25 -7.61 2.01 8.76
N ASN A 26 -7.49 1.56 10.00
CA ASN A 26 -8.48 0.68 10.61
C ASN A 26 -9.85 1.34 10.81
N SER A 27 -9.92 2.65 11.09
CA SER A 27 -11.20 3.35 11.24
C SER A 27 -11.97 3.40 9.92
N PHE A 28 -11.30 3.41 8.77
CA PHE A 28 -11.95 3.33 7.45
C PHE A 28 -12.00 1.91 6.87
N GLY A 29 -11.32 0.94 7.50
CA GLY A 29 -11.21 -0.41 6.98
C GLY A 29 -10.39 -0.51 5.70
N LEU A 30 -9.29 0.24 5.62
CA LEU A 30 -8.34 0.23 4.51
C LEU A 30 -7.05 -0.50 4.91
N THR A 31 -6.35 -1.04 3.91
CA THR A 31 -4.93 -1.36 4.02
C THR A 31 -4.10 -0.20 3.44
N TYR A 32 -2.81 -0.15 3.77
CA TYR A 32 -1.90 0.88 3.27
C TYR A 32 -1.80 0.86 1.74
N GLU A 33 -1.77 -0.34 1.16
CA GLU A 33 -1.69 -0.51 -0.30
C GLU A 33 -2.93 0.02 -1.04
N ASP A 34 -4.09 0.06 -0.38
CA ASP A 34 -5.30 0.66 -0.96
C ASP A 34 -5.13 2.17 -1.25
N LEU A 35 -4.13 2.83 -0.64
CA LEU A 35 -3.80 4.24 -0.87
C LEU A 35 -2.85 4.48 -2.05
N LEU A 36 -2.28 3.43 -2.64
CA LEU A 36 -1.37 3.57 -3.78
C LEU A 36 -2.10 4.17 -4.99
N ASN A 37 -1.44 5.10 -5.68
CA ASN A 37 -2.01 5.76 -6.85
C ASN A 37 -2.11 4.79 -8.02
N GLU A 38 -3.32 4.46 -8.44
CA GLU A 38 -3.59 3.55 -9.54
C GLU A 38 -3.16 4.09 -10.92
N ASN A 39 -2.81 5.38 -11.01
CA ASN A 39 -2.25 5.97 -12.23
C ASN A 39 -0.73 5.82 -12.34
N ASP A 40 -0.06 5.34 -11.29
CA ASP A 40 1.34 4.96 -11.38
C ASP A 40 1.45 3.68 -12.23
N TYR A 41 2.36 3.66 -13.20
CA TYR A 41 2.49 2.58 -14.17
C TYR A 41 2.72 1.22 -13.51
N SER A 42 3.65 1.14 -12.56
CA SER A 42 3.98 -0.13 -11.90
C SER A 42 2.82 -0.63 -11.03
N VAL A 43 2.05 0.29 -10.42
CA VAL A 43 0.85 -0.05 -9.63
C VAL A 43 -0.27 -0.53 -10.54
N ALA A 44 -0.51 0.15 -11.66
CA ALA A 44 -1.54 -0.20 -12.63
C ALA A 44 -1.27 -1.58 -13.24
N GLU A 45 -0.02 -1.84 -13.62
CA GLU A 45 0.41 -3.14 -14.16
C GLU A 45 0.29 -4.24 -13.09
N ALA A 46 0.78 -4.01 -11.87
CA ALA A 46 0.64 -4.98 -10.77
C ALA A 46 -0.84 -5.32 -10.49
N LEU A 47 -1.73 -4.33 -10.47
CA LEU A 47 -3.18 -4.54 -10.30
C LEU A 47 -3.81 -5.33 -11.45
N SER A 48 -3.28 -5.19 -12.67
CA SER A 48 -3.76 -5.94 -13.84
C SER A 48 -3.35 -7.40 -13.83
N LEU A 49 -2.21 -7.72 -13.19
CA LEU A 49 -1.66 -9.06 -13.04
C LEU A 49 -2.19 -9.77 -11.78
N ALA A 50 -2.62 -9.01 -10.78
CA ALA A 50 -3.10 -9.52 -9.50
C ALA A 50 -4.34 -10.43 -9.63
N ASP A 51 -4.52 -11.31 -8.64
CA ASP A 51 -5.71 -12.16 -8.55
C ASP A 51 -6.99 -11.32 -8.46
N LYS A 52 -8.05 -11.79 -9.14
CA LYS A 52 -9.35 -11.11 -9.19
C LYS A 52 -9.97 -10.94 -7.81
N ASP A 53 -9.74 -11.89 -6.90
CA ASP A 53 -10.26 -11.81 -5.54
C ASP A 53 -9.58 -10.70 -4.73
N LEU A 54 -8.27 -10.48 -4.94
CA LEU A 54 -7.53 -9.37 -4.35
C LEU A 54 -8.07 -8.03 -4.86
N VAL A 55 -8.20 -7.87 -6.18
CA VAL A 55 -8.71 -6.62 -6.80
C VAL A 55 -10.15 -6.33 -6.35
N THR A 56 -10.98 -7.37 -6.27
CA THR A 56 -12.36 -7.25 -5.76
C THR A 56 -12.37 -6.86 -4.29
N GLY A 57 -11.49 -7.45 -3.47
CA GLY A 57 -11.28 -7.11 -2.07
C GLY A 57 -10.92 -5.64 -1.88
N ARG A 58 -9.88 -5.17 -2.58
CA ARG A 58 -9.45 -3.75 -2.61
C ARG A 58 -10.60 -2.82 -2.99
N THR A 59 -11.32 -3.14 -4.07
CA THR A 59 -12.48 -2.34 -4.52
C THR A 59 -13.56 -2.24 -3.44
N ARG A 60 -13.84 -3.33 -2.71
CA ARG A 60 -14.81 -3.34 -1.61
C ARG A 60 -14.33 -2.48 -0.44
N ARG A 61 -13.04 -2.55 -0.07
CA ARG A 61 -12.43 -1.71 0.97
C ARG A 61 -12.54 -0.23 0.61
N ALA A 62 -12.17 0.15 -0.61
CA ALA A 62 -12.26 1.52 -1.11
C ALA A 62 -13.70 2.06 -1.07
N LYS A 63 -14.67 1.30 -1.60
CA LYS A 63 -16.10 1.69 -1.56
C LYS A 63 -16.61 1.88 -0.14
N ARG A 64 -16.23 0.99 0.78
CA ARG A 64 -16.58 1.09 2.20
C ARG A 64 -15.98 2.33 2.86
N ALA A 65 -14.70 2.62 2.60
CA ALA A 65 -14.04 3.80 3.15
C ALA A 65 -14.68 5.11 2.67
N ILE A 66 -15.07 5.18 1.39
CA ILE A 66 -15.80 6.32 0.83
C ILE A 66 -17.16 6.49 1.54
N ASP A 67 -17.91 5.40 1.71
CA ASP A 67 -19.21 5.42 2.39
C ASP A 67 -19.09 5.86 3.87
N LEU A 68 -18.13 5.31 4.61
CA LEU A 68 -17.83 5.69 5.99
C LEU A 68 -17.43 7.17 6.10
N SER A 69 -16.56 7.64 5.21
CA SER A 69 -16.11 9.03 5.14
C SER A 69 -17.27 10.00 4.89
N TYR A 70 -18.14 9.66 3.93
CA TYR A 70 -19.35 10.43 3.64
C TYR A 70 -20.29 10.49 4.85
N LYS A 71 -20.47 9.35 5.54
CA LYS A 71 -21.33 9.23 6.74
C LYS A 71 -20.73 9.83 8.01
N ARG A 72 -19.44 10.19 8.01
CA ARG A 72 -18.69 10.59 9.22
C ARG A 72 -18.79 9.53 10.33
N LYS A 73 -18.61 8.27 9.95
CA LYS A 73 -18.66 7.10 10.83
C LYS A 73 -17.40 6.28 10.71
N ASP A 74 -17.06 5.56 11.77
CA ASP A 74 -15.95 4.63 11.79
C ASP A 74 -16.43 3.21 11.49
N LEU A 75 -15.53 2.36 11.00
CA LEU A 75 -15.80 0.95 10.73
C LEU A 75 -16.31 0.24 11.99
N GLN A 76 -15.73 0.57 13.14
CA GLN A 76 -16.07 -0.03 14.42
C GLN A 76 -17.51 0.29 14.87
N ASP A 77 -18.13 1.36 14.35
CA ASP A 77 -19.54 1.66 14.61
C ASP A 77 -20.48 0.58 14.04
N TYR A 78 -20.04 -0.11 12.98
CA TYR A 78 -20.83 -1.14 12.28
C TYR A 78 -20.28 -2.56 12.50
N ALA A 79 -18.97 -2.68 12.67
CA ALA A 79 -18.25 -3.94 12.78
C ALA A 79 -17.20 -3.85 13.90
N PRO A 80 -17.61 -3.82 15.18
CA PRO A 80 -16.75 -3.52 16.34
C PRO A 80 -15.64 -4.55 16.60
N ASN A 81 -15.73 -5.73 15.98
CA ASN A 81 -14.74 -6.80 16.11
C ASN A 81 -13.90 -6.96 14.83
N MET A 82 -14.10 -6.10 13.82
CA MET A 82 -13.37 -6.19 12.57
C MET A 82 -12.04 -5.44 12.72
N ALA A 83 -10.95 -6.21 12.73
CA ALA A 83 -9.60 -5.69 12.65
C ALA A 83 -8.98 -6.13 11.33
N LEU A 84 -8.47 -5.18 10.55
CA LEU A 84 -7.61 -5.49 9.42
C LEU A 84 -6.16 -5.46 9.89
N ASP A 85 -5.29 -6.14 9.14
CA ASP A 85 -3.85 -5.86 9.18
C ASP A 85 -3.57 -4.71 8.20
N PRO A 86 -3.40 -3.45 8.68
CA PRO A 86 -3.33 -2.30 7.79
C PRO A 86 -2.05 -2.29 6.97
N PHE A 87 -1.02 -3.03 7.36
CA PHE A 87 0.29 -3.04 6.71
C PHE A 87 0.60 -4.38 6.04
N LYS A 88 -0.43 -5.21 5.82
CA LYS A 88 -0.31 -6.40 5.00
C LYS A 88 0.10 -6.00 3.58
N SER A 89 1.24 -6.52 3.13
CA SER A 89 1.71 -6.41 1.75
C SER A 89 1.02 -7.48 0.90
N GLU A 90 0.28 -7.07 -0.13
CA GLU A 90 -0.35 -7.95 -1.12
C GLU A 90 0.16 -7.66 -2.55
N LEU A 91 0.62 -6.44 -2.82
CA LEU A 91 1.12 -5.97 -4.12
C LEU A 91 2.58 -5.51 -4.08
N GLY A 92 3.14 -5.24 -2.89
CA GLY A 92 4.48 -4.67 -2.74
C GLY A 92 5.57 -5.43 -3.52
N ASP A 93 5.60 -6.76 -3.39
CA ASP A 93 6.61 -7.60 -4.03
C ASP A 93 6.52 -7.55 -5.58
N GLU A 94 5.30 -7.51 -6.13
CA GLU A 94 5.07 -7.43 -7.57
C GLU A 94 5.45 -6.05 -8.12
N ILE A 95 5.12 -4.98 -7.38
CA ILE A 95 5.48 -3.61 -7.75
C ILE A 95 7.00 -3.45 -7.79
N GLU A 96 7.72 -3.98 -6.78
CA GLU A 96 9.18 -3.95 -6.72
C GLU A 96 9.79 -4.71 -7.92
N ALA A 97 9.28 -5.91 -8.22
CA ALA A 97 9.76 -6.69 -9.37
C ALA A 97 9.56 -5.97 -10.72
N LEU A 98 8.44 -5.26 -10.90
CA LEU A 98 8.17 -4.47 -12.11
C LEU A 98 9.10 -3.25 -12.21
N GLN A 99 9.38 -2.58 -11.09
CA GLN A 99 10.33 -1.46 -11.06
C GLN A 99 11.74 -1.92 -11.40
N ASP A 100 12.20 -3.03 -10.84
CA ASP A 100 13.52 -3.60 -11.13
C ASP A 100 13.67 -4.00 -12.61
N ARG A 101 12.62 -4.59 -13.19
CA ARG A 101 12.55 -4.92 -14.62
C ARG A 101 12.70 -3.67 -15.50
N ASP A 102 11.96 -2.62 -15.17
CA ASP A 102 11.96 -1.37 -15.94
C ASP A 102 13.32 -0.65 -15.82
N GLU A 103 13.92 -0.66 -14.63
CA GLU A 103 15.28 -0.16 -14.42
C GLU A 103 16.32 -0.95 -15.23
N GLU A 104 16.22 -2.28 -15.27
CA GLU A 104 17.07 -3.13 -16.10
C GLU A 104 16.93 -2.78 -17.59
N PHE A 105 15.70 -2.65 -18.08
CA PHE A 105 15.42 -2.28 -19.47
C PHE A 105 16.03 -0.91 -19.83
N ILE A 106 15.91 0.08 -18.94
CA ILE A 106 16.51 1.40 -19.13
C ILE A 106 18.05 1.29 -19.17
N ARG A 107 18.66 0.56 -18.22
CA ARG A 107 20.12 0.37 -18.19
C ARG A 107 20.65 -0.27 -19.47
N LEU A 108 19.98 -1.32 -19.96
CA LEU A 108 20.38 -2.00 -21.19
C LEU A 108 20.31 -1.08 -22.41
N ASN A 109 19.24 -0.30 -22.55
CA ASN A 109 19.09 0.62 -23.67
C ASN A 109 20.08 1.79 -23.63
N MET A 110 20.43 2.28 -22.44
CA MET A 110 21.45 3.33 -22.27
C MET A 110 22.86 2.85 -22.66
N HIS A 111 23.16 1.56 -22.50
CA HIS A 111 24.43 0.98 -22.93
C HIS A 111 24.50 0.69 -24.45
N MET A 112 23.36 0.69 -25.14
CA MET A 112 23.26 0.39 -26.58
C MET A 112 23.23 1.65 -27.46
N SER A 113 23.24 2.86 -26.88
CA SER A 113 23.40 4.14 -27.58
C SER A 113 24.81 4.70 -27.45
#